data_AF-A0A1X6NDD3-F1
#
_entry.id   AF-A0A1X6NDD3-F1
#
_cell.length_a   1.000
_cell.length_b   1.000
_cell.length_c   1.000
_cell.angle_alpha   90.00
_cell.angle_beta   90.00
_cell.angle_gamma   90.00
#
_symmetry.space_group_name_H-M   'P 1'
#
loop_
_entity.id
_entity.type
_entity.pdbx_description
1 polymer ?
#
loop_
_entity_poly.entity_id
_entity_poly.type
_entity_poly.pdbx_seq_one_letter_code
_entity_poly.pdbx_strand_id
1 'polypeptide(L)'
;MTDRSKFDDRFVRVQVAIHIIAAPPSSTSSPPSSPPSPHPPTDRPRETPQMDEFKSLLDGRLVARRLFKSIADQLANTRHIGRKHSLYAEWEGLERCYEELEEEVRSNAEDCVSCMTIHRDVVIPLTELPMPIKEKQEGINQFLKSLGRLRQGSKSITKKLADLRDEIEAFPPKVSKSVDASRPWYERWFDASRPWYERWFDVLRSLVTRLLQWFAQLAKKADPHRANSGTGNVNETNVVRPEEPLLWKHQENNNDYENLSDALLQLKLAWSMMRQSCDTLHHTLGLAADNSHREKNAKLCDVFLQAAGLYLKQSREYAELFAAEVTE
;
A
#
# COMPACT_ATOMS: atom_id res chain seq x y z
N MET A 1 -1.74 26.75 -7.80
CA MET A 1 -2.04 26.05 -9.07
C MET A 1 -0.76 25.37 -9.54
N THR A 2 -0.50 24.19 -9.01
CA THR A 2 0.75 23.44 -9.21
C THR A 2 0.43 22.17 -9.99
N ASP A 3 1.25 21.94 -11.00
CA ASP A 3 1.14 20.94 -12.06
C ASP A 3 1.19 19.51 -11.50
N ARG A 4 0.01 18.88 -11.35
CA ARG A 4 -0.19 17.50 -10.85
C ARG A 4 -0.19 16.46 -12.00
N SER A 5 0.22 16.81 -13.23
CA SER A 5 -0.01 15.94 -14.42
C SER A 5 1.13 14.99 -14.81
N LYS A 6 2.26 14.94 -14.09
CA LYS A 6 3.47 14.20 -14.52
C LYS A 6 3.73 12.84 -13.87
N PHE A 7 2.83 12.34 -13.02
CA PHE A 7 3.06 11.08 -12.30
C PHE A 7 2.43 9.82 -12.94
N ASP A 8 1.47 9.96 -13.86
CA ASP A 8 0.78 8.79 -14.45
C ASP A 8 1.51 8.17 -15.67
N ASP A 9 2.48 8.86 -16.28
CA ASP A 9 3.03 8.42 -17.58
C ASP A 9 4.27 7.51 -17.49
N ARG A 10 4.81 7.29 -16.28
CA ARG A 10 6.00 6.44 -16.07
C ARG A 10 5.70 4.97 -15.75
N PHE A 11 4.46 4.64 -15.41
CA PHE A 11 4.06 3.26 -15.08
C PHE A 11 3.52 2.45 -16.28
N VAL A 12 3.32 3.08 -17.45
CA VAL A 12 2.74 2.41 -18.64
C VAL A 12 3.80 1.73 -19.53
N ARG A 13 5.11 1.84 -19.23
CA ARG A 13 6.18 1.33 -20.11
C ARG A 13 6.77 -0.03 -19.75
N VAL A 14 6.22 -0.76 -18.78
CA VAL A 14 6.68 -2.11 -18.46
C VAL A 14 5.65 -3.14 -18.96
N GLN A 15 6.10 -3.93 -19.94
CA GLN A 15 5.55 -5.22 -20.41
C GLN A 15 4.26 -5.23 -21.24
N VAL A 16 4.42 -5.14 -22.56
CA VAL A 16 3.96 -6.20 -23.51
C VAL A 16 4.99 -6.26 -24.65
N ALA A 17 6.16 -6.86 -24.38
CA ALA A 17 7.03 -7.35 -25.45
C ALA A 17 6.65 -8.82 -25.67
N ILE A 18 5.73 -9.09 -26.59
CA ILE A 18 5.45 -10.45 -27.07
C ILE A 18 6.70 -10.90 -27.83
N HIS A 19 7.62 -11.57 -27.16
CA HIS A 19 8.64 -12.38 -27.83
C HIS A 19 7.94 -13.59 -28.45
N ILE A 20 7.48 -13.43 -29.69
CA ILE A 20 7.23 -14.55 -30.59
C ILE A 20 8.62 -15.08 -30.97
N ILE A 21 9.09 -16.08 -30.24
CA ILE A 21 10.31 -16.82 -30.58
C ILE A 21 10.01 -17.62 -31.85
N ALA A 22 10.34 -17.05 -33.01
CA ALA A 22 10.51 -17.83 -34.23
C ALA A 22 11.85 -18.57 -34.13
N ALA A 23 11.81 -19.84 -33.73
CA ALA A 23 12.97 -20.71 -33.77
C ALA A 23 13.32 -21.05 -35.24
N PRO A 24 14.58 -20.89 -35.68
CA PRO A 24 15.02 -21.37 -36.99
C PRO A 24 15.20 -22.91 -37.00
N PRO A 25 15.05 -23.58 -38.15
CA PRO A 25 15.27 -25.01 -38.26
C PRO A 25 16.78 -25.32 -38.35
N SER A 26 17.37 -25.79 -37.24
CA SER A 26 18.73 -26.33 -37.24
C SER A 26 18.68 -27.87 -37.30
N SER A 27 18.98 -28.40 -38.47
CA SER A 27 19.30 -29.82 -38.67
C SER A 27 20.69 -30.10 -38.10
N THR A 28 20.82 -30.91 -37.06
CA THR A 28 22.09 -31.57 -36.71
C THR A 28 21.81 -32.87 -35.98
N SER A 29 22.22 -33.96 -36.61
CA SER A 29 22.17 -35.33 -36.10
C SER A 29 23.21 -35.52 -34.99
N SER A 30 22.79 -36.14 -33.87
CA SER A 30 23.70 -36.66 -32.84
C SER A 30 23.04 -37.88 -32.15
N PRO A 31 23.84 -38.87 -31.71
CA PRO A 31 23.38 -40.21 -31.31
C PRO A 31 22.83 -40.29 -29.87
N PRO A 32 22.17 -41.40 -29.48
CA PRO A 32 21.24 -41.43 -28.34
C PRO A 32 21.94 -41.55 -26.98
N SER A 33 21.77 -40.52 -26.16
CA SER A 33 22.09 -40.52 -24.73
C SER A 33 20.93 -41.07 -23.91
N SER A 34 21.25 -41.91 -22.93
CA SER A 34 20.36 -42.66 -22.04
C SER A 34 19.19 -41.87 -21.43
N PRO A 35 18.05 -42.51 -21.14
CA PRO A 35 16.86 -41.84 -20.62
C PRO A 35 17.07 -41.34 -19.18
N PRO A 36 16.73 -40.07 -18.88
CA PRO A 36 16.70 -39.58 -17.50
C PRO A 36 15.58 -40.25 -16.72
N SER A 37 15.85 -40.58 -15.46
CA SER A 37 14.88 -41.17 -14.53
C SER A 37 13.63 -40.28 -14.38
N PRO A 38 12.44 -40.88 -14.22
CA PRO A 38 11.21 -40.14 -14.04
C PRO A 38 11.18 -39.54 -12.63
N HIS A 39 11.43 -38.25 -12.53
CA HIS A 39 11.07 -37.50 -11.33
C HIS A 39 9.54 -37.40 -11.25
N PRO A 40 8.92 -37.67 -10.09
CA PRO A 40 7.49 -37.49 -9.92
C PRO A 40 7.15 -36.00 -10.12
N PRO A 41 6.05 -35.69 -10.83
CA PRO A 41 5.61 -34.31 -11.01
C PRO A 41 5.19 -33.77 -9.64
N THR A 42 6.06 -32.96 -9.03
CA THR A 42 5.67 -32.15 -7.88
C THR A 42 4.88 -30.97 -8.45
N ASP A 43 3.62 -31.22 -8.79
CA ASP A 43 2.64 -30.23 -9.24
C ASP A 43 2.22 -29.35 -8.07
N ARG A 44 3.15 -28.53 -7.54
CA ARG A 44 2.73 -27.32 -6.82
C ARG A 44 2.45 -26.27 -7.88
N PRO A 45 1.23 -25.69 -7.94
CA PRO A 45 0.97 -24.54 -8.79
C PRO A 45 2.03 -23.49 -8.47
N ARG A 46 2.88 -23.13 -9.43
CA ARG A 46 3.77 -21.98 -9.28
C ARG A 46 2.88 -20.76 -9.20
N GLU A 47 2.62 -20.29 -8.00
CA GLU A 47 2.07 -18.94 -7.78
C GLU A 47 3.02 -17.97 -8.51
N THR A 48 2.44 -17.08 -9.32
CA THR A 48 3.24 -16.13 -10.08
C THR A 48 3.74 -15.04 -9.14
N PRO A 49 4.96 -14.49 -9.32
CA PRO A 49 5.49 -13.41 -8.48
C PRO A 49 4.55 -12.20 -8.34
N GLN A 50 3.70 -11.95 -9.34
CA GLN A 50 2.68 -10.90 -9.33
C GLN A 50 1.57 -11.15 -8.32
N MET A 51 1.24 -12.42 -8.03
CA MET A 51 0.20 -12.77 -7.07
C MET A 51 0.66 -12.54 -5.63
N ASP A 52 1.93 -12.81 -5.33
CA ASP A 52 2.51 -12.55 -4.02
C ASP A 52 2.58 -11.03 -3.73
N GLU A 53 2.98 -10.25 -4.74
CA GLU A 53 2.93 -8.79 -4.67
C GLU A 53 1.51 -8.28 -4.43
N PHE A 54 0.53 -8.82 -5.16
CA PHE A 54 -0.87 -8.46 -5.01
C PHE A 54 -1.41 -8.79 -3.60
N LYS A 55 -1.11 -9.98 -3.07
CA LYS A 55 -1.47 -10.37 -1.69
C LYS A 55 -0.87 -9.41 -0.66
N SER A 56 0.40 -9.06 -0.81
CA SER A 56 1.06 -8.10 0.10
C SER A 56 0.43 -6.71 0.05
N LEU A 57 -0.04 -6.25 -1.12
CA LEU A 57 -0.74 -4.97 -1.23
C LEU A 57 -2.14 -5.00 -0.60
N LEU A 58 -2.80 -6.16 -0.56
CA LEU A 58 -4.09 -6.34 0.10
C LEU A 58 -4.00 -6.23 1.63
N ASP A 59 -2.83 -6.50 2.23
CA ASP A 59 -2.60 -6.30 3.67
C ASP A 59 -2.85 -4.84 4.09
N GLY A 60 -2.76 -3.89 3.14
CA GLY A 60 -3.12 -2.50 3.33
C GLY A 60 -4.54 -2.30 3.87
N ARG A 61 -5.49 -3.21 3.59
CA ARG A 61 -6.87 -3.16 4.14
C ARG A 61 -6.89 -3.31 5.66
N LEU A 62 -6.20 -4.34 6.17
CA LEU A 62 -6.09 -4.61 7.61
C LEU A 62 -5.35 -3.48 8.33
N VAL A 63 -4.26 -3.02 7.72
CA VAL A 63 -3.45 -1.92 8.27
C VAL A 63 -4.28 -0.63 8.34
N ALA A 64 -5.02 -0.29 7.29
CA ALA A 64 -5.87 0.89 7.27
C ALA A 64 -6.94 0.85 8.37
N ARG A 65 -7.69 -0.25 8.51
CA ARG A 65 -8.70 -0.42 9.58
C ARG A 65 -8.11 -0.23 10.98
N ARG A 66 -6.93 -0.82 11.23
CA ARG A 66 -6.23 -0.66 12.52
C ARG A 66 -5.83 0.79 12.77
N LEU A 67 -5.31 1.48 11.76
CA LEU A 67 -4.85 2.86 11.87
C LEU A 67 -6.01 3.85 12.06
N PHE A 68 -7.16 3.64 11.41
CA PHE A 68 -8.36 4.42 11.68
C PHE A 68 -8.76 4.40 13.15
N LYS A 69 -8.83 3.19 13.74
CA LYS A 69 -9.12 2.99 15.17
C LYS A 69 -8.04 3.63 16.06
N SER A 70 -6.76 3.42 15.76
CA SER A 70 -5.63 4.00 16.51
C SER A 70 -5.72 5.53 16.55
N ILE A 71 -5.93 6.16 15.40
CA ILE A 71 -6.02 7.62 15.30
C ILE A 71 -7.26 8.15 16.01
N ALA A 72 -8.40 7.45 15.91
CA ALA A 72 -9.61 7.81 16.66
C ALA A 72 -9.33 7.81 18.18
N ASP A 73 -8.70 6.77 18.70
CA ASP A 73 -8.31 6.70 20.11
C ASP A 73 -7.32 7.81 20.51
N GLN A 74 -6.37 8.15 19.65
CA GLN A 74 -5.47 9.27 19.87
C GLN A 74 -6.22 10.62 19.92
N LEU A 75 -7.14 10.87 19.00
CA LEU A 75 -7.96 12.08 18.98
C LEU A 75 -8.87 12.19 20.21
N ALA A 76 -9.44 11.07 20.65
CA ALA A 76 -10.27 10.99 21.85
C ALA A 76 -9.49 11.31 23.13
N ASN A 77 -8.20 10.96 23.18
CA ASN A 77 -7.33 11.21 24.32
C ASN A 77 -6.53 12.52 24.23
N THR A 78 -6.55 13.19 23.08
CA THR A 78 -5.82 14.45 22.88
C THR A 78 -6.49 15.58 23.67
N ARG A 79 -5.71 16.26 24.53
CA ARG A 79 -6.15 17.41 25.32
C ARG A 79 -6.76 18.47 24.39
N HIS A 80 -7.96 18.95 24.73
CA HIS A 80 -8.76 19.96 23.99
C HIS A 80 -9.53 19.48 22.75
N ILE A 81 -9.23 18.29 22.20
CA ILE A 81 -10.08 17.66 21.18
C ILE A 81 -11.10 16.78 21.92
N GLY A 82 -10.78 15.52 22.20
CA GLY A 82 -11.73 14.59 22.83
C GLY A 82 -12.93 14.25 21.95
N ARG A 83 -13.74 13.27 22.40
CA ARG A 83 -14.83 12.66 21.61
C ARG A 83 -15.96 13.60 21.19
N LYS A 84 -16.12 14.75 21.87
CA LYS A 84 -17.19 15.73 21.58
C LYS A 84 -16.75 16.82 20.60
N HIS A 85 -15.49 16.83 20.19
CA HIS A 85 -14.95 17.86 19.30
C HIS A 85 -15.32 17.59 17.85
N SER A 86 -15.48 18.65 17.06
CA SER A 86 -15.85 18.54 15.64
C SER A 86 -14.87 17.72 14.82
N LEU A 87 -13.57 17.84 15.09
CA LEU A 87 -12.54 17.03 14.42
C LEU A 87 -12.68 15.53 14.68
N TYR A 88 -13.10 15.13 15.90
CA TYR A 88 -13.32 13.71 16.17
C TYR A 88 -14.51 13.19 15.34
N ALA A 89 -15.60 13.96 15.26
CA ALA A 89 -16.74 13.62 14.41
C ALA A 89 -16.40 13.62 12.90
N GLU A 90 -15.53 14.53 12.45
CA GLU A 90 -15.00 14.54 11.08
C GLU A 90 -14.19 13.27 10.79
N TRP A 91 -13.35 12.83 11.74
CA TRP A 91 -12.59 11.59 11.62
C TRP A 91 -13.49 10.34 11.54
N GLU A 92 -14.51 10.25 12.40
CA GLU A 92 -15.53 9.18 12.32
C GLU A 92 -16.28 9.19 10.98
N GLY A 93 -16.42 10.37 10.37
CA GLY A 93 -16.92 10.50 9.00
C GLY A 93 -16.00 9.85 7.97
N LEU A 94 -14.70 10.10 8.06
CA LEU A 94 -13.69 9.49 7.17
C LEU A 94 -13.61 7.98 7.35
N GLU A 95 -13.68 7.49 8.59
CA GLU A 95 -13.71 6.07 8.90
C GLU A 95 -14.95 5.39 8.27
N ARG A 96 -16.14 5.99 8.42
CA ARG A 96 -17.36 5.47 7.79
C ARG A 96 -17.26 5.48 6.26
N CYS A 97 -16.74 6.56 5.67
CA CYS A 97 -16.51 6.63 4.22
C CYS A 97 -15.56 5.50 3.75
N TYR A 98 -14.55 5.15 4.54
CA TYR A 98 -13.66 4.04 4.24
C TYR A 98 -14.39 2.68 4.32
N GLU A 99 -15.21 2.46 5.35
CA GLU A 99 -16.01 1.23 5.50
C GLU A 99 -16.98 1.03 4.31
N GLU A 100 -17.73 2.08 3.94
CA GLU A 100 -18.62 2.06 2.77
C GLU A 100 -17.86 1.79 1.47
N LEU A 101 -16.66 2.37 1.32
CA LEU A 101 -15.81 2.14 0.16
C LEU A 101 -15.26 0.71 0.10
N GLU A 102 -14.90 0.13 1.24
CA GLU A 102 -14.51 -1.28 1.37
C GLU A 102 -15.64 -2.23 0.95
N GLU A 103 -16.87 -1.94 1.36
CA GLU A 103 -18.05 -2.71 0.92
C GLU A 103 -18.29 -2.58 -0.59
N GLU A 104 -18.12 -1.39 -1.16
CA GLU A 104 -18.23 -1.16 -2.61
C GLU A 104 -17.14 -1.89 -3.39
N VAL A 105 -15.89 -1.88 -2.89
CA VAL A 105 -14.76 -2.64 -3.44
C VAL A 105 -15.09 -4.13 -3.47
N ARG A 106 -15.55 -4.68 -2.34
CA ARG A 106 -15.91 -6.11 -2.21
C ARG A 106 -17.06 -6.48 -3.14
N SER A 107 -18.14 -5.71 -3.13
CA SER A 107 -19.32 -5.93 -3.99
C SER A 107 -18.95 -5.89 -5.48
N ASN A 108 -18.16 -4.90 -5.91
CA ASN A 108 -17.69 -4.84 -7.29
C ASN A 108 -16.74 -6.01 -7.63
N ALA A 109 -15.94 -6.50 -6.69
CA ALA A 109 -15.10 -7.68 -6.88
C ALA A 109 -15.94 -8.95 -7.02
N GLU A 110 -16.97 -9.15 -6.20
CA GLU A 110 -17.94 -10.25 -6.32
C GLU A 110 -18.64 -10.24 -7.69
N ASP A 111 -19.08 -9.06 -8.14
CA ASP A 111 -19.65 -8.86 -9.47
C ASP A 111 -18.65 -9.23 -10.59
N CYS A 112 -17.37 -8.88 -10.43
CA CYS A 112 -16.30 -9.30 -11.33
C CYS A 112 -16.16 -10.83 -11.37
N VAL A 113 -16.11 -11.49 -10.21
CA VAL A 113 -16.00 -12.96 -10.11
C VAL A 113 -17.20 -13.64 -10.78
N SER A 114 -18.41 -13.16 -10.50
CA SER A 114 -19.65 -13.67 -11.09
C SER A 114 -19.63 -13.51 -12.62
N CYS A 115 -19.31 -12.30 -13.10
CA CYS A 115 -19.20 -12.04 -14.54
C CYS A 115 -18.16 -12.93 -15.21
N MET A 116 -16.96 -13.09 -14.62
CA MET A 116 -15.89 -13.92 -15.18
C MET A 116 -16.22 -15.40 -15.13
N THR A 117 -16.98 -15.86 -14.14
CA THR A 117 -17.44 -17.25 -14.05
C THR A 117 -18.47 -17.55 -15.15
N ILE A 118 -19.49 -16.70 -15.30
CA ILE A 118 -20.48 -16.83 -16.38
C ILE A 118 -19.78 -16.85 -17.75
N HIS A 119 -18.83 -15.94 -17.96
CA HIS A 119 -18.17 -15.84 -19.25
C HIS A 119 -17.05 -16.85 -19.44
N ARG A 120 -16.48 -17.45 -18.39
CA ARG A 120 -15.59 -18.61 -18.54
C ARG A 120 -16.33 -19.75 -19.23
N ASP A 121 -17.55 -20.02 -18.77
CA ASP A 121 -18.40 -21.07 -19.31
C ASP A 121 -18.91 -20.75 -20.72
N VAL A 122 -18.80 -19.49 -21.18
CA VAL A 122 -19.13 -19.06 -22.54
C VAL A 122 -17.87 -18.99 -23.44
N VAL A 123 -16.76 -18.48 -22.93
CA VAL A 123 -15.50 -18.26 -23.66
C VAL A 123 -14.78 -19.56 -23.98
N ILE A 124 -14.80 -20.54 -23.08
CA ILE A 124 -14.21 -21.86 -23.33
C ILE A 124 -14.91 -22.54 -24.54
N PRO A 125 -16.25 -22.62 -24.59
CA PRO A 125 -16.97 -23.06 -25.79
C PRO A 125 -16.65 -22.25 -27.05
N LEU A 126 -16.47 -20.93 -26.93
CA LEU A 126 -16.12 -20.06 -28.07
C LEU A 126 -14.78 -20.44 -28.71
N THR A 127 -13.81 -20.89 -27.91
CA THR A 127 -12.49 -21.34 -28.38
C THR A 127 -12.46 -22.79 -28.84
N GLU A 128 -13.21 -23.68 -28.21
CA GLU A 128 -13.07 -25.13 -28.41
C GLU A 128 -14.10 -25.72 -29.38
N LEU A 129 -15.29 -25.11 -29.49
CA LEU A 129 -16.37 -25.63 -30.31
C LEU A 129 -16.43 -24.94 -31.69
N PRO A 130 -16.74 -25.71 -32.76
CA PRO A 130 -17.00 -25.15 -34.08
C PRO A 130 -18.38 -24.46 -34.10
N MET A 131 -18.46 -23.27 -33.50
CA MET A 131 -19.68 -22.46 -33.50
C MET A 131 -19.74 -21.52 -34.73
N PRO A 132 -20.94 -21.20 -35.24
CA PRO A 132 -21.13 -20.18 -36.27
C PRO A 132 -20.52 -18.84 -35.86
N ILE A 133 -19.87 -18.14 -36.82
CA ILE A 133 -19.19 -16.86 -36.58
C ILE A 133 -20.12 -15.82 -35.93
N LYS A 134 -21.41 -15.81 -36.31
CA LYS A 134 -22.41 -14.88 -35.74
C LYS A 134 -22.65 -15.12 -34.25
N GLU A 135 -22.73 -16.38 -33.83
CA GLU A 135 -22.90 -16.73 -32.41
C GLU A 135 -21.65 -16.38 -31.62
N LYS A 136 -20.46 -16.58 -32.22
CA LYS A 136 -19.20 -16.15 -31.59
C LYS A 136 -19.15 -14.65 -31.35
N GLN A 137 -19.58 -13.87 -32.35
CA GLN A 137 -19.65 -12.41 -32.27
C GLN A 137 -20.61 -11.93 -31.18
N GLU A 138 -21.80 -12.53 -31.12
CA GLU A 138 -22.79 -12.16 -30.11
C GLU A 138 -22.26 -12.43 -28.69
N GLY A 139 -21.65 -13.60 -28.47
CA GLY A 139 -21.04 -13.94 -27.18
C GLY A 139 -19.93 -12.97 -26.75
N ILE A 140 -19.04 -12.59 -27.68
CA ILE A 140 -17.96 -11.62 -27.39
C ILE A 140 -18.56 -10.24 -27.08
N ASN A 141 -19.54 -9.78 -27.85
CA ASN A 141 -20.17 -8.47 -27.65
C ASN A 141 -20.92 -8.38 -26.31
N GLN A 142 -21.64 -9.44 -25.92
CA GLN A 142 -22.29 -9.53 -24.63
C GLN A 142 -21.26 -9.47 -23.48
N PHE A 143 -20.11 -10.10 -23.66
CA PHE A 143 -19.03 -10.05 -22.67
C PHE A 143 -18.43 -8.64 -22.55
N LEU A 144 -18.11 -8.02 -23.68
CA LEU A 144 -17.58 -6.65 -23.71
C LEU A 144 -18.53 -5.66 -23.02
N LYS A 145 -19.84 -5.79 -23.25
CA LYS A 145 -20.86 -4.96 -22.59
C LYS A 145 -20.84 -5.13 -21.06
N SER A 146 -20.75 -6.38 -20.59
CA SER A 146 -20.69 -6.70 -19.16
C SER A 146 -19.40 -6.16 -18.50
N LEU A 147 -18.25 -6.34 -19.16
CA LEU A 147 -16.98 -5.79 -18.72
C LEU A 147 -16.99 -4.26 -18.69
N GLY A 148 -17.63 -3.60 -19.67
CA GLY A 148 -17.76 -2.15 -19.72
C GLY A 148 -18.36 -1.55 -18.44
N ARG A 149 -19.39 -2.21 -17.87
CA ARG A 149 -20.00 -1.80 -16.60
C ARG A 149 -19.03 -1.94 -15.42
N LEU A 150 -18.34 -3.08 -15.31
CA LEU A 150 -17.37 -3.34 -14.24
C LEU A 150 -16.19 -2.35 -14.28
N ARG A 151 -15.74 -1.98 -15.48
CA ARG A 151 -14.68 -0.98 -15.67
C ARG A 151 -15.10 0.40 -15.17
N GLN A 152 -16.37 0.78 -15.35
CA GLN A 152 -16.88 2.05 -14.84
C GLN A 152 -16.95 2.05 -13.32
N GLY A 153 -17.43 0.97 -12.70
CA GLY A 153 -17.41 0.79 -11.25
C GLY A 153 -15.98 0.88 -10.69
N SER A 154 -15.04 0.18 -11.33
CA SER A 154 -13.64 0.21 -10.94
C SER A 154 -13.00 1.60 -11.01
N LYS A 155 -13.31 2.41 -12.04
CA LYS A 155 -12.87 3.81 -12.14
C LYS A 155 -13.43 4.68 -11.01
N SER A 156 -14.71 4.50 -10.66
CA SER A 156 -15.35 5.20 -9.54
C SER A 156 -14.63 4.91 -8.23
N ILE A 157 -14.37 3.63 -7.94
CA ILE A 157 -13.65 3.19 -6.74
C ILE A 157 -12.23 3.77 -6.70
N THR A 158 -11.48 3.74 -7.80
CA THR A 158 -10.12 4.35 -7.86
C THR A 158 -10.16 5.82 -7.48
N LYS A 159 -11.17 6.56 -7.95
CA LYS A 159 -11.34 7.98 -7.64
C LYS A 159 -11.68 8.17 -6.15
N LYS A 160 -12.64 7.43 -5.62
CA LYS A 160 -13.03 7.50 -4.20
C LYS A 160 -11.85 7.19 -3.25
N LEU A 161 -11.03 6.19 -3.59
CA LEU A 161 -9.79 5.89 -2.83
C LEU A 161 -8.80 7.07 -2.84
N ALA A 162 -8.66 7.75 -3.98
CA ALA A 162 -7.78 8.91 -4.09
C ALA A 162 -8.34 10.12 -3.33
N ASP A 163 -9.64 10.37 -3.43
CA ASP A 163 -10.32 11.47 -2.74
C ASP A 163 -10.23 11.27 -1.21
N LEU A 164 -10.52 10.05 -0.71
CA LEU A 164 -10.39 9.70 0.72
C LEU A 164 -8.94 9.88 1.22
N ARG A 165 -7.95 9.45 0.44
CA ARG A 165 -6.54 9.64 0.79
C ARG A 165 -6.17 11.11 0.89
N ASP A 166 -6.56 11.93 -0.09
CA ASP A 166 -6.32 13.38 -0.09
C ASP A 166 -6.99 14.05 1.15
N GLU A 167 -8.17 13.59 1.56
CA GLU A 167 -8.85 14.07 2.78
C GLU A 167 -8.10 13.71 4.06
N ILE A 168 -7.56 12.48 4.16
CA ILE A 168 -6.75 12.02 5.28
C ILE A 168 -5.44 12.79 5.36
N GLU A 169 -4.75 13.02 4.24
CA GLU A 169 -3.51 13.82 4.20
C GLU A 169 -3.76 15.28 4.61
N ALA A 170 -4.95 15.81 4.35
CA ALA A 170 -5.35 17.15 4.77
C ALA A 170 -5.78 17.24 6.25
N PHE A 171 -5.90 16.12 6.96
CA PHE A 171 -6.42 16.07 8.32
C PHE A 171 -5.40 16.46 9.42
N PRO A 172 -4.15 15.96 9.43
CA PRO A 172 -3.12 16.35 10.41
C PRO A 172 -2.95 17.87 10.61
N PRO A 173 -2.86 18.71 9.56
CA PRO A 173 -2.72 20.16 9.76
C PRO A 173 -3.95 20.79 10.43
N LYS A 174 -5.15 20.21 10.27
CA LYS A 174 -6.37 20.66 10.98
C LYS A 174 -6.26 20.37 12.48
N VAL A 175 -5.80 19.15 12.83
CA VAL A 175 -5.55 18.73 14.20
C VAL A 175 -4.51 19.63 14.86
N SER A 176 -3.35 19.81 14.24
CA SER A 176 -2.28 20.67 14.75
C SER A 176 -2.76 22.10 14.98
N LYS A 177 -3.49 22.69 14.01
CA LYS A 177 -4.05 24.04 14.14
C LYS A 177 -5.05 24.16 15.30
N SER A 178 -5.91 23.15 15.49
CA SER A 178 -6.89 23.12 16.58
C SER A 178 -6.23 22.98 17.96
N VAL A 179 -5.22 22.11 18.06
CA VAL A 179 -4.41 21.95 19.27
C VAL A 179 -3.70 23.27 19.59
N ASP A 180 -3.02 23.88 18.61
CA ASP A 180 -2.31 25.15 18.80
C ASP A 180 -3.25 26.26 19.23
N ALA A 181 -4.42 26.39 18.59
CA ALA A 181 -5.44 27.38 18.93
C ALA A 181 -5.95 27.25 20.37
N SER A 182 -6.04 26.01 20.87
CA SER A 182 -6.53 25.70 22.21
C SER A 182 -5.46 25.85 23.30
N ARG A 183 -4.17 25.87 22.93
CA ARG A 183 -3.08 26.07 23.89
C ARG A 183 -3.15 27.47 24.50
N PRO A 184 -3.10 27.58 25.84
CA PRO A 184 -2.89 28.84 26.52
C PRO A 184 -1.62 29.53 26.03
N TRP A 185 -1.62 30.86 26.03
CA TRP A 185 -0.49 31.66 25.55
C TRP A 185 0.83 31.32 26.27
N TYR A 186 0.78 30.93 27.55
CA TYR A 186 1.98 30.58 28.31
C TYR A 186 2.60 29.27 27.83
N GLU A 187 1.82 28.26 27.42
CA GLU A 187 2.36 27.01 26.87
C GLU A 187 3.10 27.29 25.55
N ARG A 188 2.52 28.13 24.69
CA ARG A 188 3.19 28.58 23.46
C ARG A 188 4.48 29.35 23.76
N TRP A 189 4.46 30.21 24.77
CA TRP A 189 5.65 30.95 25.21
C TRP A 189 6.73 30.02 25.78
N PHE A 190 6.35 29.02 26.60
CA PHE A 190 7.27 28.01 27.13
C PHE A 190 7.88 27.16 26.01
N ASP A 191 7.08 26.71 25.03
CA ASP A 191 7.61 25.96 23.88
C ASP A 191 8.54 26.81 23.02
N ALA A 192 8.19 28.08 22.77
CA ALA A 192 9.04 29.01 22.03
C ALA A 192 10.35 29.35 22.76
N SER A 193 10.32 29.37 24.10
CA SER A 193 11.50 29.65 24.94
C SER A 193 12.30 28.38 25.28
N ARG A 194 11.78 27.18 25.03
CA ARG A 194 12.47 25.90 25.28
C ARG A 194 13.88 25.85 24.68
N PRO A 195 14.13 26.21 23.41
CA PRO A 195 15.49 26.17 22.85
C PRO A 195 16.45 27.12 23.56
N TRP A 196 15.93 28.21 24.12
CA TRP A 196 16.72 29.16 24.89
C TRP A 196 17.04 28.62 26.29
N TYR A 197 16.06 27.99 26.96
CA TYR A 197 16.29 27.32 28.24
C TYR A 197 17.27 26.17 28.14
N GLU A 198 17.16 25.32 27.10
CA GLU A 198 18.09 24.21 26.85
C GLU A 198 19.53 24.73 26.68
N ARG A 199 19.73 25.75 25.83
CA ARG A 199 21.04 26.41 25.68
C ARG A 199 21.56 27.00 26.99
N TRP A 200 20.69 27.65 27.76
CA TRP A 200 21.08 28.21 29.05
C TRP A 200 21.45 27.14 30.07
N PHE A 201 20.69 26.04 30.11
CA PHE A 201 20.97 24.90 30.96
C PHE A 201 22.29 24.24 30.59
N ASP A 202 22.60 24.12 29.30
CA ASP A 202 23.89 23.59 28.85
C ASP A 202 25.06 24.47 29.29
N VAL A 203 24.92 25.80 29.17
CA VAL A 203 25.92 26.74 29.68
C VAL A 203 26.08 26.61 31.18
N LEU A 204 24.97 26.62 31.93
CA LEU A 204 24.99 26.47 33.38
C LEU A 204 25.64 25.15 33.80
N ARG A 205 25.26 24.05 33.15
CA ARG A 205 25.83 22.72 33.34
C ARG A 205 27.34 22.74 33.08
N SER A 206 27.78 23.41 32.02
CA SER A 206 29.21 23.54 31.71
C SER A 206 29.99 24.35 32.76
N LEU A 207 29.36 25.36 33.37
CA LEU A 207 29.97 26.15 34.43
C LEU A 207 30.04 25.35 35.73
N VAL A 208 28.97 24.65 36.08
CA VAL A 208 28.91 23.78 37.27
C VAL A 208 29.97 22.67 37.17
N THR A 209 30.09 22.00 36.01
CA THR A 209 31.12 20.96 35.84
C THR A 209 32.53 21.52 35.94
N ARG A 210 32.80 22.71 35.39
CA ARG A 210 34.09 23.40 35.55
C ARG A 210 34.39 23.77 37.00
N LEU A 211 33.40 24.29 37.74
CA LEU A 211 33.56 24.61 39.16
C LEU A 211 33.85 23.34 39.98
N LEU A 212 33.13 22.26 39.76
CA LEU A 212 33.37 20.97 40.44
C LEU A 212 34.77 20.43 40.12
N GLN A 213 35.22 20.52 38.87
CA GLN A 213 36.58 20.16 38.48
C GLN A 213 37.62 21.01 39.20
N TRP A 214 37.39 22.32 39.32
CA TRP A 214 38.29 23.23 40.02
C TRP A 214 38.36 22.93 41.53
N PHE A 215 37.22 22.71 42.19
CA PHE A 215 37.19 22.29 43.60
C PHE A 215 37.89 20.94 43.82
N ALA A 216 37.70 19.97 42.91
CA ALA A 216 38.42 18.70 42.97
C ALA A 216 39.94 18.87 42.84
N GLN A 217 40.39 19.82 41.99
CA GLN A 217 41.81 20.17 41.88
C GLN A 217 42.35 20.85 43.15
N LEU A 218 41.59 21.75 43.76
CA LEU A 218 41.97 22.40 45.02
C LEU A 218 42.03 21.40 46.18
N ALA A 219 41.06 20.50 46.29
CA ALA A 219 41.05 19.45 47.30
C ALA A 219 42.30 18.56 47.19
N LYS A 220 42.72 18.21 45.95
CA LYS A 220 43.97 17.49 45.70
C LYS A 220 45.23 18.26 46.14
N LYS A 221 45.20 19.60 46.05
CA LYS A 221 46.33 20.45 46.47
C LYS A 221 46.38 20.70 47.98
N ALA A 222 45.22 20.74 48.65
CA ALA A 222 45.13 21.02 50.08
C ALA A 222 45.54 19.83 50.97
N ASP A 223 45.48 18.60 50.45
CA ASP A 223 45.90 17.39 51.19
C ASP A 223 46.79 16.48 50.32
N PRO A 224 48.06 16.86 50.08
CA PRO A 224 48.98 16.09 49.27
C PRO A 224 49.36 14.73 49.90
N HIS A 225 49.10 14.53 51.19
CA HIS A 225 49.46 13.31 51.91
C HIS A 225 48.36 12.22 51.91
N ARG A 226 47.11 12.59 51.62
CA ARG A 226 46.00 11.61 51.49
C ARG A 226 45.81 11.05 50.08
N ALA A 227 46.49 11.61 49.08
CA ALA A 227 46.37 11.20 47.67
C ALA A 227 47.06 9.86 47.31
N ASN A 228 47.91 9.31 48.20
CA ASN A 228 48.63 8.05 47.93
C ASN A 228 47.99 6.80 48.59
N SER A 229 46.83 6.96 49.23
CA SER A 229 46.13 5.86 49.91
C SER A 229 44.91 5.43 49.09
N GLY A 230 45.13 4.64 48.05
CA GLY A 230 44.10 3.80 47.44
C GLY A 230 42.87 4.51 46.87
N THR A 231 43.06 5.36 45.85
CA THR A 231 41.96 5.68 44.93
C THR A 231 41.62 4.43 44.11
N GLY A 232 40.72 3.60 44.64
CA GLY A 232 39.95 2.69 43.81
C GLY A 232 39.30 3.50 42.68
N ASN A 233 39.38 2.97 41.47
CA ASN A 233 38.67 3.50 40.30
C ASN A 233 37.24 3.82 40.70
N VAL A 234 36.95 5.11 40.93
CA VAL A 234 35.60 5.64 40.77
C VAL A 234 35.39 5.66 39.26
N ASN A 235 35.24 4.45 38.71
CA ASN A 235 34.62 4.25 37.41
C ASN A 235 33.36 5.08 37.43
N GLU A 236 33.26 5.97 36.45
CA GLU A 236 32.02 6.39 35.83
C GLU A 236 30.82 6.04 36.70
N THR A 237 30.53 6.91 37.68
CA THR A 237 29.15 7.05 38.09
C THR A 237 28.45 7.39 36.79
N ASN A 238 27.85 6.36 36.17
CA ASN A 238 26.71 6.47 35.30
C ASN A 238 25.83 7.47 36.01
N VAL A 239 25.94 8.73 35.61
CA VAL A 239 24.97 9.76 35.97
C VAL A 239 23.74 9.20 35.31
N VAL A 240 22.98 8.44 36.09
CA VAL A 240 21.65 7.98 35.75
C VAL A 240 20.97 9.27 35.36
N ARG A 241 20.89 9.48 34.04
CA ARG A 241 20.11 10.56 33.45
C ARG A 241 18.78 10.43 34.18
N PRO A 242 18.37 11.42 34.99
CA PRO A 242 17.04 11.37 35.58
C PRO A 242 16.13 11.04 34.41
N GLU A 243 15.43 9.90 34.47
CA GLU A 243 14.41 9.61 33.48
C GLU A 243 13.53 10.86 33.50
N GLU A 244 13.66 11.66 32.44
CA GLU A 244 12.81 12.82 32.26
C GLU A 244 11.41 12.27 32.45
N PRO A 245 10.59 12.85 33.36
CA PRO A 245 9.21 12.41 33.49
C PRO A 245 8.67 12.34 32.06
N LEU A 246 8.12 11.18 31.70
CA LEU A 246 7.62 10.76 30.39
C LEU A 246 6.55 11.73 29.87
N LEU A 247 6.94 12.98 29.69
CA LEU A 247 6.11 14.12 29.42
C LEU A 247 6.29 14.35 27.93
N TRP A 248 5.46 13.63 27.19
CA TRP A 248 5.17 13.82 25.77
C TRP A 248 6.26 13.35 24.80
N LYS A 249 6.46 12.03 24.71
CA LYS A 249 6.81 11.39 23.43
C LYS A 249 5.61 11.51 22.45
N HIS A 250 5.15 12.74 22.17
CA HIS A 250 4.06 13.02 21.23
C HIS A 250 4.53 13.01 19.76
N GLN A 251 5.78 12.64 19.51
CA GLN A 251 6.41 12.76 18.19
C GLN A 251 6.42 11.46 17.37
N GLU A 252 6.03 10.32 17.95
CA GLU A 252 5.81 9.08 17.19
C GLU A 252 4.40 9.03 16.53
N ASN A 253 3.46 9.91 16.93
CA ASN A 253 2.08 9.93 16.42
C ASN A 253 1.93 10.51 15.00
N ASN A 254 2.90 11.25 14.47
CA ASN A 254 2.79 11.77 13.09
C ASN A 254 2.85 10.64 12.04
N ASN A 255 3.41 9.49 12.41
CA ASN A 255 3.57 8.40 11.45
C ASN A 255 2.25 7.70 11.15
N ASP A 256 1.26 7.70 12.06
CA ASP A 256 0.02 6.92 11.84
C ASP A 256 -0.81 7.45 10.67
N TYR A 257 -0.86 8.77 10.47
CA TYR A 257 -1.54 9.37 9.32
C TYR A 257 -0.81 9.09 8.00
N GLU A 258 0.52 9.14 8.01
CA GLU A 258 1.36 8.81 6.85
C GLU A 258 1.23 7.32 6.51
N ASN A 259 1.35 6.45 7.50
CA ASN A 259 1.13 5.00 7.39
C ASN A 259 -0.28 4.67 6.87
N LEU A 260 -1.30 5.44 7.28
CA LEU A 260 -2.67 5.23 6.79
C LEU A 260 -2.80 5.66 5.32
N SER A 261 -2.20 6.79 4.96
CA SER A 261 -2.13 7.23 3.56
C SER A 261 -1.42 6.19 2.69
N ASP A 262 -0.31 5.63 3.17
CA ASP A 262 0.44 4.57 2.51
C ASP A 262 -0.37 3.28 2.39
N ALA A 263 -1.10 2.88 3.44
CA ALA A 263 -1.97 1.70 3.40
C ALA A 263 -3.09 1.86 2.36
N LEU A 264 -3.69 3.05 2.25
CA LEU A 264 -4.68 3.36 1.21
C LEU A 264 -4.06 3.42 -0.18
N LEU A 265 -2.81 3.87 -0.30
CA LEU A 265 -2.07 3.82 -1.55
C LEU A 265 -1.82 2.37 -1.98
N GLN A 266 -1.42 1.48 -1.07
CA GLN A 266 -1.26 0.05 -1.35
C GLN A 266 -2.57 -0.57 -1.82
N LEU A 267 -3.69 -0.29 -1.15
CA LEU A 267 -5.02 -0.74 -1.57
C LEU A 267 -5.38 -0.23 -2.98
N LYS A 268 -5.10 1.04 -3.27
CA LYS A 268 -5.29 1.62 -4.62
C LYS A 268 -4.42 0.94 -5.67
N LEU A 269 -3.18 0.59 -5.35
CA LEU A 269 -2.27 -0.13 -6.25
C LEU A 269 -2.80 -1.54 -6.54
N ALA A 270 -3.19 -2.30 -5.52
CA ALA A 270 -3.84 -3.60 -5.68
C ALA A 270 -5.07 -3.50 -6.58
N TRP A 271 -5.95 -2.52 -6.31
CA TRP A 271 -7.15 -2.31 -7.12
C TRP A 271 -6.81 -1.97 -8.58
N SER A 272 -5.73 -1.21 -8.80
CA SER A 272 -5.25 -0.85 -10.13
C SER A 272 -4.73 -2.06 -10.90
N MET A 273 -4.09 -3.03 -10.23
CA MET A 273 -3.66 -4.30 -10.86
C MET A 273 -4.87 -5.11 -11.36
N MET A 274 -5.92 -5.24 -10.54
CA MET A 274 -7.16 -5.90 -10.95
C MET A 274 -7.79 -5.18 -12.14
N ARG A 275 -7.90 -3.86 -12.06
CA ARG A 275 -8.45 -3.02 -13.13
C ARG A 275 -7.66 -3.15 -14.43
N GLN A 276 -6.33 -3.13 -14.36
CA GLN A 276 -5.47 -3.26 -15.53
C GLN A 276 -5.67 -4.60 -16.22
N SER A 277 -5.77 -5.70 -15.45
CA SER A 277 -6.07 -7.02 -16.01
C SER A 277 -7.43 -7.04 -16.74
N CYS A 278 -8.46 -6.42 -16.14
CA CYS A 278 -9.78 -6.24 -16.78
C CYS A 278 -9.73 -5.35 -18.03
N ASP A 279 -8.95 -4.28 -18.01
CA ASP A 279 -8.76 -3.37 -19.15
C ASP A 279 -8.07 -4.10 -20.32
N THR A 280 -7.05 -4.92 -20.02
CA THR A 280 -6.37 -5.75 -21.01
C THR A 280 -7.30 -6.83 -21.57
N LEU A 281 -8.05 -7.53 -20.72
CA LEU A 281 -9.06 -8.50 -21.13
C LEU A 281 -10.07 -7.89 -22.10
N HIS A 282 -10.64 -6.74 -21.74
CA HIS A 282 -11.58 -6.01 -22.59
C HIS A 282 -10.95 -5.61 -23.93
N HIS A 283 -9.70 -5.14 -23.92
CA HIS A 283 -9.00 -4.78 -25.15
C HIS A 283 -8.79 -6.01 -26.06
N THR A 284 -8.29 -7.11 -25.51
CA THR A 284 -8.06 -8.35 -26.25
C THR A 284 -9.34 -8.94 -26.84
N LEU A 285 -10.45 -8.91 -26.09
CA LEU A 285 -11.77 -9.31 -26.60
C LEU A 285 -12.27 -8.39 -27.71
N GLY A 286 -12.00 -7.08 -27.62
CA GLY A 286 -12.30 -6.14 -28.71
C GLY A 286 -11.56 -6.50 -30.00
N LEU A 287 -10.26 -6.82 -29.89
CA LEU A 287 -9.47 -7.28 -31.04
C LEU A 287 -10.02 -8.61 -31.61
N ALA A 288 -10.47 -9.53 -30.77
CA ALA A 288 -11.12 -10.75 -31.22
C ALA A 288 -12.43 -10.46 -31.98
N ALA A 289 -13.27 -9.57 -31.45
CA ALA A 289 -14.51 -9.13 -32.09
C ALA A 289 -14.25 -8.53 -33.48
N ASP A 290 -13.30 -7.59 -33.58
CA ASP A 290 -12.97 -6.92 -34.84
C ASP A 290 -12.47 -7.90 -35.92
N ASN A 291 -11.72 -8.93 -35.51
CA ASN A 291 -11.16 -9.93 -36.42
C ASN A 291 -12.13 -11.05 -36.78
N SER A 292 -13.16 -11.28 -35.98
CA SER A 292 -14.14 -12.35 -36.20
C SER A 292 -14.95 -12.19 -37.50
N HIS A 293 -15.09 -10.96 -38.02
CA HIS A 293 -15.86 -10.68 -39.25
C HIS A 293 -15.18 -11.17 -40.53
N ARG A 294 -13.88 -11.48 -40.49
CA ARG A 294 -13.10 -11.84 -41.67
C ARG A 294 -12.67 -13.30 -41.56
N GLU A 295 -13.16 -14.16 -42.45
CA GLU A 295 -12.80 -15.58 -42.49
C GLU A 295 -11.28 -15.80 -42.57
N LYS A 296 -10.57 -14.93 -43.30
CA LYS A 296 -9.10 -14.93 -43.39
C LYS A 296 -8.38 -14.68 -42.05
N ASN A 297 -9.07 -14.08 -41.08
CA ASN A 297 -8.53 -13.72 -39.77
C ASN A 297 -8.96 -14.70 -38.67
N ALA A 298 -9.62 -15.82 -38.98
CA ALA A 298 -10.09 -16.79 -38.00
C ALA A 298 -8.99 -17.23 -37.02
N LYS A 299 -7.80 -17.58 -37.54
CA LYS A 299 -6.63 -17.93 -36.71
C LYS A 299 -6.19 -16.81 -35.77
N LEU A 300 -6.30 -15.55 -36.20
CA LEU A 300 -5.93 -14.40 -35.38
C LEU A 300 -6.95 -14.16 -34.26
N CYS A 301 -8.24 -14.37 -34.56
CA CYS A 301 -9.31 -14.35 -33.57
C CYS A 301 -9.05 -15.39 -32.46
N ASP A 302 -8.71 -16.62 -32.83
CA ASP A 302 -8.42 -17.69 -31.87
C ASP A 302 -7.23 -17.35 -30.96
N VAL A 303 -6.17 -16.74 -31.51
CA VAL A 303 -5.01 -16.25 -30.73
C VAL A 303 -5.44 -15.19 -29.71
N PHE A 304 -6.28 -14.24 -30.10
CA PHE A 304 -6.79 -13.23 -29.17
C PHE A 304 -7.71 -13.84 -28.11
N LEU A 305 -8.58 -14.79 -28.47
CA LEU A 305 -9.43 -15.47 -27.50
C LEU A 305 -8.60 -16.31 -26.49
N GLN A 306 -7.54 -16.95 -26.95
CA GLN A 306 -6.62 -17.67 -26.06
C GLN A 306 -5.92 -16.72 -25.08
N ALA A 307 -5.45 -15.57 -25.56
CA ALA A 307 -4.87 -14.53 -24.70
C ALA A 307 -5.92 -13.97 -23.71
N ALA A 308 -7.16 -13.75 -24.15
CA ALA A 308 -8.26 -13.32 -23.29
C ALA A 308 -8.55 -14.35 -22.18
N GLY A 309 -8.44 -15.65 -22.47
CA GLY A 309 -8.58 -16.71 -21.47
C GLY A 309 -7.56 -16.59 -20.32
N LEU A 310 -6.31 -16.19 -20.62
CA LEU A 310 -5.28 -15.96 -19.60
C LEU A 310 -5.62 -14.76 -18.71
N TYR A 311 -6.02 -13.64 -19.31
CA TYR A 311 -6.39 -12.43 -18.55
C TYR A 311 -7.68 -12.61 -17.76
N LEU A 312 -8.64 -13.40 -18.27
CA LEU A 312 -9.85 -13.76 -17.55
C LEU A 312 -9.52 -14.54 -16.28
N LYS A 313 -8.63 -15.53 -16.38
CA LYS A 313 -8.16 -16.29 -15.22
C LYS A 313 -7.49 -15.37 -14.20
N GLN A 314 -6.55 -14.54 -14.63
CA GLN A 314 -5.82 -13.62 -13.75
C GLN A 314 -6.76 -12.60 -13.08
N SER A 315 -7.63 -11.95 -13.85
CA SER A 315 -8.58 -10.97 -13.32
C SER A 315 -9.52 -11.59 -12.29
N ARG A 316 -9.90 -12.86 -12.50
CA ARG A 316 -10.75 -13.62 -11.59
C ARG A 316 -10.04 -13.90 -10.27
N GLU A 317 -8.79 -14.37 -10.32
CA GLU A 317 -7.99 -14.63 -9.11
C GLU A 317 -7.83 -13.37 -8.25
N TYR A 318 -7.55 -12.21 -8.88
CA TYR A 318 -7.51 -10.93 -8.16
C TYR A 318 -8.86 -10.54 -7.55
N ALA A 319 -9.95 -10.73 -8.30
CA ALA A 319 -11.29 -10.41 -7.81
C ALA A 319 -11.73 -11.34 -6.67
N GLU A 320 -11.40 -12.63 -6.72
CA GLU A 320 -11.67 -13.59 -5.64
C GLU A 320 -10.97 -13.19 -4.34
N LEU A 321 -9.71 -12.73 -4.43
CA LEU A 321 -8.97 -12.23 -3.27
C LEU A 321 -9.53 -10.92 -2.69
N PHE A 322 -10.05 -10.02 -3.52
CA PHE A 322 -10.75 -8.83 -3.03
C PHE A 322 -12.11 -9.16 -2.38
N ALA A 323 -12.83 -10.11 -2.98
CA ALA A 323 -14.13 -10.57 -2.50
C ALA A 323 -14.03 -11.36 -1.19
N ALA A 324 -12.90 -12.02 -0.94
CA ALA A 324 -12.65 -12.76 0.29
C ALA A 324 -12.81 -11.84 1.51
N GLU A 325 -13.53 -12.33 2.52
CA GLU A 325 -13.59 -11.65 3.81
C GLU A 325 -12.21 -11.59 4.43
N VAL A 326 -11.87 -10.39 4.90
CA VAL A 326 -10.69 -10.17 5.72
C VAL A 326 -11.02 -10.72 7.11
N THR A 327 -10.64 -11.97 7.37
CA THR A 327 -10.72 -12.58 8.70
C THR A 327 -9.63 -11.96 9.58
N GLU A 328 -10.05 -11.18 10.60
CA GLU A 328 -9.16 -10.59 11.61
C GLU A 328 -8.48 -11.63 12.51
#